data_AF-A0A2D8JJY1-F1
#
_entry.id   AF-A0A2D8JJY1-F1
#
_cell.length_a   1.000
_cell.length_b   1.000
_cell.length_c   1.000
_cell.angle_alpha   90.00
_cell.angle_beta   90.00
_cell.angle_gamma   90.00
#
_symmetry.space_group_name_H-M   'P 1'
#
loop_
_entity.id
_entity.type
_entity.pdbx_description
1 polymer ?
#
loop_
_entity_poly.entity_id
_entity_poly.type
_entity_poly.pdbx_seq_one_letter_code
_entity_poly.pdbx_strand_id
1 'polypeptide(L)'
;MKKFIYFLLIANIGFGSYFNLELEETGSSTLFIFGDSITTLDIGDEVGLYDQSGVTNASGDVGEVLVGHGIWSGSQLEVTSVNSIDLSDFGGPILPGAVNGNEMILKVWDASQSLELDGSYLVSNGTGTFNELFTAIQEVYAETDGANNDLITDGCDLPENYFYLNNGEVLYNSSQDIGGFQFSVNGATVNSASGGDAALAGFTVSNSSSTVLGFSFSGSVIESGCGVLTTLDLSGVPTELSNIIVSDSAGGSLSFNYYDDNSNGDGGCLDLDEDGVCDDVDDCVGFYDECGICNGDGSSCNDEAVLISFGDLGGQVLTILNVDYLSNQVCLDDVIVSGPSGESLSSAVGQCLEDPGFSGSNLPIYMNNNVEVAGFQFSVDGAQILSASGGSADANGFQVSSSSSIVLGFSLTGSTIPPYDSDCSNDVDEDGICDDIDDCIGFYDECGVCNGEGISDEYCDCDGNILDECGICNGGGIQDGDCDCNGNVEDCNGICGGDAVVDECGVCAGDGSSCNIPPEGFAFNSSIKQA
;
A
#
# COMPACT_ATOMS: atom_id res chain seq x y z
N MET A 1 23.76 -42.31 -29.05
CA MET A 1 23.08 -42.37 -27.74
C MET A 1 21.97 -41.33 -27.74
N LYS A 2 20.77 -41.81 -27.41
CA LYS A 2 19.46 -41.20 -27.13
C LYS A 2 19.24 -39.69 -27.37
N LYS A 3 18.32 -39.37 -28.29
CA LYS A 3 17.55 -38.11 -28.34
C LYS A 3 16.62 -38.05 -27.12
N PHE A 4 16.71 -36.99 -26.33
CA PHE A 4 15.73 -36.69 -25.27
C PHE A 4 14.50 -36.04 -25.92
N ILE A 5 13.37 -36.75 -25.87
CA ILE A 5 12.04 -36.22 -26.15
C ILE A 5 11.52 -35.71 -24.80
N TYR A 6 11.31 -34.40 -24.68
CA TYR A 6 10.57 -33.82 -23.55
C TYR A 6 9.11 -34.25 -23.70
N PHE A 7 8.65 -35.11 -22.80
CA PHE A 7 7.25 -35.49 -22.69
C PHE A 7 6.59 -34.45 -21.79
N LEU A 8 5.77 -33.57 -22.37
CA LEU A 8 4.93 -32.64 -21.64
C LEU A 8 3.91 -33.49 -20.85
N LEU A 9 4.09 -33.59 -19.54
CA LEU A 9 3.20 -34.30 -18.64
C LEU A 9 2.06 -33.33 -18.32
N ILE A 10 1.02 -33.30 -19.17
CA ILE A 10 -0.25 -32.64 -18.84
C ILE A 10 -0.87 -33.49 -17.72
N ALA A 11 -0.71 -33.03 -16.48
CA ALA A 11 -1.50 -33.53 -15.37
C ALA A 11 -2.96 -33.16 -15.67
N ASN A 12 -3.78 -34.17 -15.99
CA ASN A 12 -5.22 -34.03 -15.88
C ASN A 12 -5.54 -33.93 -14.38
N ILE A 13 -5.60 -32.71 -13.86
CA ILE A 13 -6.27 -32.44 -12.60
C ILE A 13 -7.75 -32.60 -12.92
N GLY A 14 -8.33 -33.73 -12.49
CA GLY A 14 -9.78 -33.87 -12.49
C GLY A 14 -10.33 -32.91 -11.44
N PHE A 15 -11.04 -31.88 -11.88
CA PHE A 15 -11.92 -31.11 -11.00
C PHE A 15 -13.04 -32.04 -10.57
N GLY A 16 -12.96 -32.57 -9.34
CA GLY A 16 -14.10 -33.20 -8.69
C GLY A 16 -14.93 -32.10 -8.04
N SER A 17 -16.24 -32.10 -8.25
CA SER A 17 -17.15 -31.23 -7.50
C SER A 17 -17.09 -31.63 -6.02
N TYR A 18 -16.99 -30.66 -5.13
CA TYR A 18 -17.09 -30.87 -3.70
C TYR A 18 -18.49 -31.36 -3.30
N PHE A 19 -19.52 -30.63 -3.73
CA PHE A 19 -20.90 -31.06 -3.51
C PHE A 19 -21.29 -32.15 -4.52
N ASN A 20 -21.78 -33.27 -4.01
CA ASN A 20 -22.17 -34.42 -4.81
C ASN A 20 -23.65 -34.76 -4.56
N LEU A 21 -24.52 -34.46 -5.51
CA LEU A 21 -25.94 -34.76 -5.42
C LEU A 21 -26.20 -36.26 -5.68
N GLU A 22 -26.62 -36.97 -4.65
CA GLU A 22 -26.96 -38.41 -4.72
C GLU A 22 -28.46 -38.67 -5.00
N LEU A 23 -29.27 -37.62 -5.12
CA LEU A 23 -30.70 -37.73 -5.35
C LEU A 23 -31.04 -38.00 -6.82
N GLU A 24 -32.03 -38.88 -7.03
CA GLU A 24 -32.63 -39.11 -8.34
C GLU A 24 -33.70 -38.04 -8.64
N GLU A 25 -33.77 -37.57 -9.88
CA GLU A 25 -34.78 -36.58 -10.26
C GLU A 25 -36.20 -37.11 -10.06
N THR A 26 -36.99 -36.37 -9.26
CA THR A 26 -38.39 -36.70 -8.97
C THR A 26 -39.36 -36.13 -10.01
N GLY A 27 -38.90 -35.17 -10.81
CA GLY A 27 -39.73 -34.37 -11.71
C GLY A 27 -40.42 -33.18 -11.04
N SER A 28 -40.17 -32.94 -9.74
CA SER A 28 -40.51 -31.70 -9.04
C SER A 28 -39.23 -31.00 -8.62
N SER A 29 -39.12 -29.72 -8.93
CA SER A 29 -37.93 -28.92 -8.65
C SER A 29 -38.27 -27.47 -8.36
N THR A 30 -37.39 -26.82 -7.60
CA THR A 30 -37.37 -25.36 -7.41
C THR A 30 -36.11 -24.80 -8.07
N LEU A 31 -36.24 -23.75 -8.87
CA LEU A 31 -35.11 -23.08 -9.51
C LEU A 31 -34.54 -21.98 -8.61
N PHE A 32 -33.25 -22.03 -8.30
CA PHE A 32 -32.53 -20.94 -7.64
C PHE A 32 -31.58 -20.28 -8.65
N ILE A 33 -31.72 -18.98 -8.83
CA ILE A 33 -30.95 -18.18 -9.80
C ILE A 33 -30.02 -17.26 -9.02
N PHE A 34 -28.72 -17.51 -9.09
CA PHE A 34 -27.68 -16.66 -8.53
C PHE A 34 -27.32 -15.60 -9.57
N GLY A 35 -27.62 -14.33 -9.27
CA GLY A 35 -27.41 -13.21 -10.19
C GLY A 35 -25.94 -12.93 -10.48
N ASP A 36 -25.66 -12.34 -11.65
CA ASP A 36 -24.30 -11.93 -12.06
C ASP A 36 -23.75 -10.72 -11.27
N SER A 37 -24.55 -10.16 -10.35
CA SER A 37 -24.15 -9.10 -9.42
C SER A 37 -23.37 -9.59 -8.20
N ILE A 38 -23.31 -10.90 -7.96
CA ILE A 38 -22.62 -11.47 -6.79
C ILE A 38 -21.11 -11.23 -6.93
N THR A 39 -20.52 -10.53 -5.95
CA THR A 39 -19.09 -10.19 -5.95
C THR A 39 -18.27 -10.96 -4.91
N THR A 40 -18.95 -11.64 -3.99
CA THR A 40 -18.33 -12.33 -2.84
C THR A 40 -17.85 -13.73 -3.15
N LEU A 41 -18.29 -14.34 -4.25
CA LEU A 41 -17.87 -15.67 -4.68
C LEU A 41 -16.78 -15.57 -5.74
N ASP A 42 -15.70 -16.32 -5.52
CA ASP A 42 -14.60 -16.41 -6.46
C ASP A 42 -14.87 -17.45 -7.56
N ILE A 43 -14.27 -17.24 -8.74
CA ILE A 43 -14.41 -18.17 -9.86
C ILE A 43 -13.83 -19.53 -9.45
N GLY A 44 -14.68 -20.54 -9.40
CA GLY A 44 -14.33 -21.90 -8.98
C GLY A 44 -14.99 -22.35 -7.69
N ASP A 45 -15.58 -21.44 -6.90
CA ASP A 45 -16.33 -21.78 -5.70
C ASP A 45 -17.58 -22.59 -6.04
N GLU A 46 -18.04 -23.42 -5.10
CA GLU A 46 -19.27 -24.21 -5.28
C GLU A 46 -20.34 -23.80 -4.29
N VAL A 47 -21.60 -23.76 -4.74
CA VAL A 47 -22.76 -23.54 -3.88
C VAL A 47 -23.53 -24.85 -3.73
N GLY A 48 -23.89 -25.19 -2.48
CA GLY A 48 -24.72 -26.32 -2.11
C GLY A 48 -26.04 -25.86 -1.49
N LEU A 49 -27.15 -26.35 -2.02
CA LEU A 49 -28.50 -26.08 -1.51
C LEU A 49 -28.94 -27.25 -0.61
N TYR A 50 -29.26 -26.94 0.63
CA TYR A 50 -29.68 -27.91 1.65
C TYR A 50 -31.09 -27.63 2.14
N ASP A 51 -31.80 -28.71 2.49
CA ASP A 51 -33.03 -28.67 3.29
C ASP A 51 -32.74 -29.36 4.63
N GLN A 52 -32.81 -28.62 5.74
CA GLN A 52 -32.54 -29.16 7.08
C GLN A 52 -33.59 -30.19 7.54
N SER A 53 -34.79 -30.14 6.96
CA SER A 53 -35.91 -31.05 7.25
C SER A 53 -36.45 -31.72 5.97
N GLY A 54 -35.56 -32.02 5.02
CA GLY A 54 -35.92 -32.69 3.77
C GLY A 54 -36.06 -34.21 3.94
N VAL A 55 -36.67 -34.87 2.96
CA VAL A 55 -36.84 -36.33 2.99
C VAL A 55 -35.54 -37.00 2.56
N THR A 56 -34.95 -37.81 3.44
CA THR A 56 -33.63 -38.43 3.24
C THR A 56 -33.69 -39.83 2.65
N ASN A 57 -34.83 -40.52 2.76
CA ASN A 57 -34.97 -41.90 2.28
C ASN A 57 -36.39 -42.26 1.84
N ALA A 58 -36.54 -43.42 1.20
CA ALA A 58 -37.81 -43.90 0.65
C ALA A 58 -38.85 -44.34 1.71
N SER A 59 -38.51 -44.25 3.01
CA SER A 59 -39.43 -44.52 4.12
C SER A 59 -40.07 -43.23 4.65
N GLY A 60 -39.64 -42.06 4.17
CA GLY A 60 -40.18 -40.76 4.59
C GLY A 60 -39.48 -40.15 5.81
N ASP A 61 -38.29 -40.63 6.18
CA ASP A 61 -37.53 -40.03 7.28
C ASP A 61 -37.00 -38.65 6.88
N VAL A 62 -37.10 -37.67 7.78
CA VAL A 62 -36.66 -36.28 7.56
C VAL A 62 -35.31 -35.98 8.20
N GLY A 63 -34.52 -35.13 7.56
CA GLY A 63 -33.21 -34.67 8.03
C GLY A 63 -32.53 -33.77 7.01
N GLU A 64 -31.28 -33.38 7.29
CA GLU A 64 -30.48 -32.56 6.37
C GLU A 64 -30.19 -33.32 5.07
N VAL A 65 -30.53 -32.72 3.93
CA VAL A 65 -30.30 -33.30 2.61
C VAL A 65 -29.82 -32.24 1.62
N LEU A 66 -28.75 -32.55 0.88
CA LEU A 66 -28.29 -31.76 -0.27
C LEU A 66 -29.24 -32.00 -1.44
N VAL A 67 -29.87 -30.94 -1.95
CA VAL A 67 -30.93 -31.02 -2.95
C VAL A 67 -30.55 -30.40 -4.28
N GLY A 68 -29.49 -29.61 -4.33
CA GLY A 68 -28.94 -29.03 -5.56
C GLY A 68 -27.55 -28.45 -5.30
N HIS A 69 -26.75 -28.30 -6.35
CA HIS A 69 -25.46 -27.64 -6.26
C HIS A 69 -25.06 -27.02 -7.61
N GLY A 70 -24.07 -26.11 -7.59
CA GLY A 70 -23.52 -25.51 -8.80
C GLY A 70 -22.14 -24.90 -8.56
N ILE A 71 -21.38 -24.70 -9.64
CA ILE A 71 -20.05 -24.09 -9.58
C ILE A 71 -20.16 -22.65 -10.08
N TRP A 72 -19.65 -21.71 -9.29
CA TRP A 72 -19.59 -20.30 -9.63
C TRP A 72 -18.55 -20.05 -10.71
N SER A 73 -18.97 -19.41 -11.81
CA SER A 73 -18.12 -19.13 -12.97
C SER A 73 -17.84 -17.64 -13.17
N GLY A 74 -18.23 -16.79 -12.22
CA GLY A 74 -18.22 -15.33 -12.36
C GLY A 74 -19.34 -14.80 -13.26
N SER A 75 -20.36 -15.61 -13.53
CA SER A 75 -21.56 -15.23 -14.28
C SER A 75 -22.77 -15.95 -13.70
N GLN A 76 -23.98 -15.49 -14.05
CA GLN A 76 -25.25 -16.03 -13.53
C GLN A 76 -25.26 -17.56 -13.49
N LEU A 77 -25.57 -18.10 -12.31
CA LEU A 77 -25.61 -19.54 -12.05
C LEU A 77 -27.06 -19.97 -11.75
N GLU A 78 -27.52 -21.01 -12.46
CA GLU A 78 -28.85 -21.59 -12.27
C GLU A 78 -28.71 -22.96 -11.60
N VAL A 79 -29.27 -23.10 -10.39
CA VAL A 79 -29.26 -24.34 -9.63
C VAL A 79 -30.68 -24.86 -9.49
N THR A 80 -30.94 -26.05 -10.03
CA THR A 80 -32.24 -26.71 -9.92
C THR A 80 -32.20 -27.69 -8.75
N SER A 81 -33.06 -27.48 -7.76
CA SER A 81 -33.19 -28.40 -6.61
C SER A 81 -34.09 -29.59 -6.92
N VAL A 82 -33.87 -30.72 -6.24
CA VAL A 82 -34.72 -31.91 -6.30
C VAL A 82 -35.70 -31.89 -5.12
N ASN A 83 -36.99 -31.70 -5.40
CA ASN A 83 -38.03 -31.72 -4.38
C ASN A 83 -38.52 -33.17 -4.14
N SER A 84 -38.90 -33.48 -2.90
CA SER A 84 -39.50 -34.76 -2.53
C SER A 84 -40.91 -34.91 -3.12
N ILE A 85 -41.26 -36.14 -3.50
CA ILE A 85 -42.61 -36.51 -3.90
C ILE A 85 -43.05 -37.75 -3.12
N ASP A 86 -44.17 -37.64 -2.42
CA ASP A 86 -44.83 -38.77 -1.79
C ASP A 86 -45.87 -39.40 -2.73
N LEU A 87 -45.59 -40.63 -3.20
CA LEU A 87 -46.51 -41.43 -4.01
C LEU A 87 -47.20 -42.55 -3.21
N SER A 88 -47.04 -42.57 -1.89
CA SER A 88 -47.55 -43.63 -1.01
C SER A 88 -49.08 -43.75 -1.06
N ASP A 89 -49.79 -42.64 -1.27
CA ASP A 89 -51.24 -42.59 -1.47
C ASP A 89 -51.73 -43.40 -2.68
N PHE A 90 -50.85 -43.66 -3.65
CA PHE A 90 -51.12 -44.47 -4.84
C PHE A 90 -50.41 -45.84 -4.80
N GLY A 91 -49.84 -46.21 -3.64
CA GLY A 91 -49.05 -47.44 -3.47
C GLY A 91 -47.66 -47.38 -4.09
N GLY A 92 -47.15 -46.19 -4.37
CA GLY A 92 -45.79 -45.93 -4.87
C GLY A 92 -44.78 -45.67 -3.73
N PRO A 93 -43.47 -45.58 -4.06
CA PRO A 93 -42.43 -45.21 -3.11
C PRO A 93 -42.45 -43.71 -2.81
N ILE A 94 -41.87 -43.31 -1.68
CA ILE A 94 -41.52 -41.91 -1.40
C ILE A 94 -40.19 -41.62 -2.08
N LEU A 95 -40.10 -40.52 -2.83
CA LEU A 95 -38.87 -40.06 -3.45
C LEU A 95 -38.19 -39.02 -2.55
N PRO A 96 -36.92 -39.22 -2.13
CA PRO A 96 -36.19 -38.28 -1.28
C PRO A 96 -35.94 -36.93 -1.98
N GLY A 97 -35.82 -35.85 -1.20
CA GLY A 97 -35.60 -34.48 -1.70
C GLY A 97 -36.13 -33.39 -0.77
N ALA A 98 -36.12 -32.14 -1.23
CA ALA A 98 -36.60 -30.98 -0.46
C ALA A 98 -38.11 -31.03 -0.21
N VAL A 99 -38.57 -30.63 0.96
CA VAL A 99 -39.99 -30.52 1.28
C VAL A 99 -40.50 -29.13 0.89
N ASN A 100 -41.64 -29.09 0.18
CA ASN A 100 -42.24 -27.84 -0.29
C ASN A 100 -42.60 -26.93 0.90
N GLY A 101 -42.11 -25.69 0.85
CA GLY A 101 -42.33 -24.66 1.87
C GLY A 101 -41.20 -24.55 2.91
N ASN A 102 -40.25 -25.50 2.95
CA ASN A 102 -39.07 -25.38 3.79
C ASN A 102 -38.14 -24.29 3.25
N GLU A 103 -37.40 -23.66 4.16
CA GLU A 103 -36.36 -22.69 3.83
C GLU A 103 -35.12 -23.38 3.23
N MET A 104 -34.51 -22.72 2.23
CA MET A 104 -33.26 -23.17 1.65
C MET A 104 -32.10 -22.71 2.52
N ILE A 105 -31.25 -23.67 2.92
CA ILE A 105 -29.98 -23.42 3.58
C ILE A 105 -28.87 -23.49 2.53
N LEU A 106 -28.00 -22.48 2.52
CA LEU A 106 -26.89 -22.38 1.58
C LEU A 106 -25.60 -22.78 2.29
N LYS A 107 -24.79 -23.60 1.62
CA LYS A 107 -23.38 -23.82 1.99
C LYS A 107 -22.50 -23.48 0.80
N VAL A 108 -21.31 -22.96 1.07
CA VAL A 108 -20.36 -22.54 0.04
C VAL A 108 -19.05 -23.30 0.24
N TRP A 109 -18.52 -23.86 -0.83
CA TRP A 109 -17.18 -24.43 -0.85
C TRP A 109 -16.25 -23.43 -1.51
N ASP A 110 -15.33 -22.86 -0.72
CA ASP A 110 -14.26 -22.01 -1.22
C ASP A 110 -13.17 -22.92 -1.83
N ALA A 111 -13.01 -22.83 -3.15
CA ALA A 111 -12.06 -23.66 -3.88
C ALA A 111 -10.61 -23.22 -3.67
N SER A 112 -10.38 -21.94 -3.35
CA SER A 112 -9.06 -21.37 -3.11
C SER A 112 -8.50 -21.80 -1.75
N GLN A 113 -9.36 -21.87 -0.73
CA GLN A 113 -9.00 -22.23 0.65
C GLN A 113 -9.25 -23.71 0.96
N SER A 114 -9.99 -24.43 0.11
CA SER A 114 -10.42 -25.82 0.36
C SER A 114 -11.21 -25.96 1.66
N LEU A 115 -12.20 -25.09 1.87
CA LEU A 115 -13.00 -25.00 3.09
C LEU A 115 -14.50 -24.90 2.78
N GLU A 116 -15.34 -25.66 3.51
CA GLU A 116 -16.80 -25.53 3.49
C GLU A 116 -17.21 -24.46 4.51
N LEU A 117 -18.01 -23.50 4.05
CA LEU A 117 -18.52 -22.35 4.80
C LEU A 117 -20.05 -22.39 4.82
N ASP A 118 -20.65 -21.94 5.92
CA ASP A 118 -22.08 -21.67 5.95
C ASP A 118 -22.34 -20.36 5.18
N GLY A 119 -23.36 -20.39 4.31
CA GLY A 119 -23.71 -19.28 3.44
C GLY A 119 -25.04 -18.64 3.83
N SER A 120 -25.08 -17.30 3.88
CA SER A 120 -26.33 -16.54 3.86
C SER A 120 -26.53 -15.88 2.50
N TYR A 121 -27.74 -15.43 2.19
CA TYR A 121 -28.05 -14.87 0.87
C TYR A 121 -29.17 -13.84 0.93
N LEU A 122 -29.13 -12.87 0.00
CA LEU A 122 -30.19 -11.89 -0.21
C LEU A 122 -31.05 -12.27 -1.41
N VAL A 123 -32.36 -12.26 -1.21
CA VAL A 123 -33.33 -12.58 -2.27
C VAL A 123 -33.81 -11.30 -2.94
N SER A 124 -33.59 -11.17 -4.25
CA SER A 124 -34.19 -10.10 -5.06
C SER A 124 -35.62 -10.41 -5.49
N ASN A 125 -35.97 -11.70 -5.62
CA ASN A 125 -37.30 -12.15 -6.00
C ASN A 125 -37.57 -13.57 -5.49
N GLY A 126 -38.75 -13.83 -4.95
CA GLY A 126 -39.10 -15.11 -4.34
C GLY A 126 -39.04 -15.06 -2.81
N THR A 127 -39.00 -16.22 -2.18
CA THR A 127 -39.12 -16.36 -0.71
C THR A 127 -37.93 -17.05 -0.06
N GLY A 128 -36.94 -17.52 -0.82
CA GLY A 128 -35.84 -18.32 -0.25
C GLY A 128 -36.26 -19.73 0.18
N THR A 129 -37.50 -20.13 -0.11
CA THR A 129 -38.03 -21.45 0.25
C THR A 129 -38.10 -22.36 -0.98
N PHE A 130 -38.10 -23.67 -0.76
CA PHE A 130 -38.38 -24.66 -1.81
C PHE A 130 -39.86 -24.58 -2.23
N ASN A 131 -40.14 -23.79 -3.28
CA ASN A 131 -41.46 -23.56 -3.85
C ASN A 131 -41.47 -23.93 -5.35
N GLU A 132 -42.62 -24.24 -5.95
CA GLU A 132 -42.65 -24.83 -7.30
C GLU A 132 -42.25 -23.89 -8.47
N LEU A 133 -41.76 -22.68 -8.20
CA LEU A 133 -41.47 -21.68 -9.23
C LEU A 133 -39.98 -21.33 -9.31
N PHE A 134 -39.51 -20.34 -8.55
CA PHE A 134 -38.10 -19.96 -8.50
C PHE A 134 -37.82 -18.97 -7.37
N THR A 135 -36.54 -18.84 -7.01
CA THR A 135 -36.00 -17.76 -6.17
C THR A 135 -34.78 -17.16 -6.88
N ALA A 136 -34.71 -15.82 -6.96
CA ALA A 136 -33.58 -15.08 -7.50
C ALA A 136 -32.75 -14.47 -6.36
N ILE A 137 -31.50 -14.90 -6.27
CA ILE A 137 -30.51 -14.49 -5.28
C ILE A 137 -29.69 -13.34 -5.85
N GLN A 138 -29.60 -12.26 -5.09
CA GLN A 138 -28.90 -11.02 -5.44
C GLN A 138 -27.44 -11.04 -5.00
N GLU A 139 -27.20 -11.52 -3.79
CA GLU A 139 -25.89 -11.54 -3.12
C GLU A 139 -25.79 -12.81 -2.25
N VAL A 140 -24.58 -13.32 -2.10
CA VAL A 140 -24.24 -14.44 -1.20
C VAL A 140 -23.20 -13.95 -0.19
N TYR A 141 -23.27 -14.39 1.05
CA TYR A 141 -22.22 -14.14 2.04
C TYR A 141 -21.76 -15.49 2.57
N ALA A 142 -20.46 -15.79 2.46
CA ALA A 142 -19.87 -17.02 2.96
C ALA A 142 -18.89 -16.64 4.08
N GLU A 143 -19.18 -17.03 5.31
CA GLU A 143 -18.38 -16.62 6.48
C GLU A 143 -17.38 -17.70 6.87
N THR A 144 -16.13 -17.31 7.12
CA THR A 144 -15.00 -18.19 7.46
C THR A 144 -14.92 -18.59 8.93
N ASP A 145 -15.83 -18.12 9.79
CA ASP A 145 -15.73 -18.36 11.22
C ASP A 145 -17.02 -18.93 11.83
N GLY A 146 -16.98 -20.23 12.15
CA GLY A 146 -18.03 -20.94 12.90
C GLY A 146 -18.09 -20.54 14.39
N ALA A 147 -17.97 -19.24 14.70
CA ALA A 147 -18.09 -18.69 16.03
C ALA A 147 -18.64 -17.25 16.00
N ASN A 148 -19.87 -17.11 16.52
CA ASN A 148 -20.61 -15.89 16.87
C ASN A 148 -21.53 -15.35 15.76
N ASN A 149 -22.78 -15.82 15.79
CA ASN A 149 -23.93 -15.14 15.23
C ASN A 149 -24.03 -13.73 15.82
N ASP A 150 -23.50 -12.72 15.12
CA ASP A 150 -23.66 -11.30 15.46
C ASP A 150 -24.97 -10.72 14.89
N LEU A 151 -25.85 -11.56 14.35
CA LEU A 151 -27.22 -11.19 14.01
C LEU A 151 -28.14 -11.54 15.17
N ILE A 152 -28.62 -10.52 15.89
CA ILE A 152 -29.65 -10.68 16.93
C ILE A 152 -30.97 -11.09 16.27
N THR A 153 -31.26 -12.39 16.25
CA THR A 153 -32.49 -12.94 15.67
C THR A 153 -33.61 -13.14 16.69
N ASP A 154 -33.25 -13.40 17.94
CA ASP A 154 -34.17 -13.51 19.08
C ASP A 154 -33.59 -12.78 20.31
N GLY A 155 -34.44 -12.48 21.28
CA GLY A 155 -34.03 -11.89 22.55
C GLY A 155 -33.04 -12.76 23.32
N CYS A 156 -32.97 -14.06 23.04
CA CYS A 156 -32.00 -14.97 23.67
C CYS A 156 -30.56 -14.81 23.14
N ASP A 157 -30.40 -14.17 21.99
CA ASP A 157 -29.08 -13.82 21.42
C ASP A 157 -28.50 -12.57 22.09
N LEU A 158 -29.33 -11.78 22.79
CA LEU A 158 -28.89 -10.56 23.46
C LEU A 158 -28.03 -10.86 24.70
N PRO A 159 -27.03 -10.00 24.99
CA PRO A 159 -26.38 -10.01 26.29
C PRO A 159 -27.36 -9.79 27.45
N GLU A 160 -27.00 -10.23 28.65
CA GLU A 160 -27.86 -10.14 29.82
C GLU A 160 -28.20 -8.67 30.18
N ASN A 161 -29.48 -8.38 30.41
CA ASN A 161 -30.03 -7.06 30.72
C ASN A 161 -29.90 -6.05 29.58
N TYR A 162 -30.09 -6.49 28.34
CA TYR A 162 -30.18 -5.62 27.18
C TYR A 162 -31.58 -5.61 26.57
N PHE A 163 -31.95 -4.47 25.98
CA PHE A 163 -33.08 -4.34 25.08
C PHE A 163 -32.60 -4.05 23.67
N TYR A 164 -33.28 -4.61 22.68
CA TYR A 164 -33.03 -4.34 21.26
C TYR A 164 -34.35 -4.09 20.55
N LEU A 165 -34.36 -3.21 19.55
CA LEU A 165 -35.57 -2.88 18.80
C LEU A 165 -35.45 -3.42 17.38
N ASN A 166 -36.04 -4.60 17.14
CA ASN A 166 -36.04 -5.23 15.83
C ASN A 166 -37.41 -5.00 15.13
N ASN A 167 -37.45 -4.17 14.09
CA ASN A 167 -38.66 -3.95 13.28
C ASN A 167 -39.95 -3.66 14.07
N GLY A 168 -39.83 -2.97 15.21
CA GLY A 168 -40.94 -2.63 16.10
C GLY A 168 -41.12 -3.61 17.27
N GLU A 169 -40.46 -4.75 17.29
CA GLU A 169 -40.43 -5.66 18.45
C GLU A 169 -39.31 -5.27 19.39
N VAL A 170 -39.65 -5.09 20.67
CA VAL A 170 -38.65 -4.85 21.72
C VAL A 170 -38.24 -6.20 22.29
N LEU A 171 -37.04 -6.66 21.94
CA LEU A 171 -36.45 -7.88 22.45
C LEU A 171 -35.78 -7.62 23.81
N TYR A 172 -35.73 -8.64 24.67
CA TYR A 172 -35.04 -8.55 25.96
C TYR A 172 -34.37 -9.88 26.34
N ASN A 173 -33.32 -9.78 27.17
CA ASN A 173 -32.76 -10.89 27.93
C ASN A 173 -32.58 -10.48 29.40
N SER A 174 -33.15 -11.25 30.33
CA SER A 174 -33.08 -10.96 31.77
C SER A 174 -32.94 -12.23 32.59
N SER A 175 -31.96 -12.27 33.51
CA SER A 175 -31.89 -13.34 34.52
C SER A 175 -32.80 -13.09 35.73
N GLN A 176 -33.47 -11.93 35.79
CA GLN A 176 -34.34 -11.51 36.91
C GLN A 176 -35.76 -11.19 36.43
N ASP A 177 -36.74 -11.38 37.32
CA ASP A 177 -38.13 -11.01 37.06
C ASP A 177 -38.28 -9.49 36.92
N ILE A 178 -38.99 -9.04 35.88
CA ILE A 178 -39.26 -7.62 35.62
C ILE A 178 -40.62 -7.24 36.22
N GLY A 179 -40.64 -6.33 37.18
CA GLY A 179 -41.84 -5.77 37.82
C GLY A 179 -42.39 -4.51 37.16
N GLY A 180 -41.61 -3.85 36.30
CA GLY A 180 -42.01 -2.64 35.57
C GLY A 180 -40.89 -2.13 34.67
N PHE A 181 -41.24 -1.51 33.55
CA PHE A 181 -40.28 -0.95 32.61
C PHE A 181 -40.75 0.39 32.02
N GLN A 182 -39.79 1.25 31.69
CA GLN A 182 -39.99 2.48 30.94
C GLN A 182 -38.80 2.68 29.99
N PHE A 183 -39.06 3.15 28.77
CA PHE A 183 -38.02 3.61 27.85
C PHE A 183 -38.60 4.67 26.91
N SER A 184 -37.72 5.41 26.25
CA SER A 184 -38.07 6.39 25.21
C SER A 184 -37.54 5.93 23.86
N VAL A 185 -38.37 6.00 22.84
CA VAL A 185 -38.01 5.72 21.45
C VAL A 185 -37.59 7.03 20.79
N ASN A 186 -36.36 7.08 20.31
CA ASN A 186 -35.83 8.19 19.52
C ASN A 186 -35.97 7.89 18.02
N GLY A 187 -36.02 8.91 17.17
CA GLY A 187 -36.12 8.76 15.71
C GLY A 187 -37.53 8.48 15.14
N ALA A 188 -38.41 7.83 15.90
CA ALA A 188 -39.78 7.50 15.48
C ALA A 188 -40.86 7.97 16.46
N THR A 189 -42.11 8.05 15.97
CA THR A 189 -43.30 8.28 16.82
C THR A 189 -43.98 6.94 17.14
N VAL A 190 -44.30 6.71 18.42
CA VAL A 190 -45.03 5.51 18.86
C VAL A 190 -46.54 5.72 18.74
N ASN A 191 -47.19 4.99 17.84
CA ASN A 191 -48.65 5.00 17.66
C ASN A 191 -49.35 4.12 18.70
N SER A 192 -48.83 2.92 18.94
CA SER A 192 -49.32 2.01 19.98
C SER A 192 -48.20 1.08 20.46
N ALA A 193 -48.36 0.55 21.68
CA ALA A 193 -47.47 -0.46 22.25
C ALA A 193 -48.31 -1.57 22.90
N SER A 194 -48.21 -2.80 22.41
CA SER A 194 -48.97 -3.95 22.93
C SER A 194 -48.36 -5.29 22.52
N GLY A 195 -48.80 -6.39 23.13
CA GLY A 195 -48.27 -7.74 22.82
C GLY A 195 -47.02 -8.09 23.62
N GLY A 196 -46.36 -9.18 23.21
CA GLY A 196 -45.19 -9.75 23.88
C GLY A 196 -45.48 -10.35 25.26
N ASP A 197 -44.41 -10.63 25.98
CA ASP A 197 -44.42 -11.19 27.33
C ASP A 197 -45.06 -10.25 28.34
N ALA A 198 -44.99 -8.93 28.11
CA ALA A 198 -45.71 -7.95 28.93
C ALA A 198 -47.23 -8.21 28.88
N ALA A 199 -47.80 -8.44 27.69
CA ALA A 199 -49.23 -8.72 27.57
C ALA A 199 -49.61 -10.08 28.17
N LEU A 200 -48.76 -11.11 27.99
CA LEU A 200 -48.97 -12.44 28.57
C LEU A 200 -48.92 -12.42 30.11
N ALA A 201 -48.02 -11.64 30.69
CA ALA A 201 -47.90 -11.42 32.14
C ALA A 201 -49.02 -10.51 32.71
N GLY A 202 -49.89 -9.96 31.86
CA GLY A 202 -51.00 -9.10 32.25
C GLY A 202 -50.58 -7.66 32.60
N PHE A 203 -49.47 -7.18 32.05
CA PHE A 203 -49.06 -5.79 32.19
C PHE A 203 -49.97 -4.88 31.38
N THR A 204 -50.19 -3.67 31.92
CA THR A 204 -50.72 -2.55 31.17
C THR A 204 -49.56 -1.80 30.56
N VAL A 205 -49.43 -1.88 29.22
CA VAL A 205 -48.47 -1.10 28.45
C VAL A 205 -49.18 0.14 27.93
N SER A 206 -48.61 1.31 28.21
CA SER A 206 -49.11 2.61 27.75
C SER A 206 -47.98 3.36 27.06
N ASN A 207 -48.29 4.00 25.95
CA ASN A 207 -47.35 4.85 25.23
C ASN A 207 -47.86 6.29 25.14
N SER A 208 -46.91 7.21 25.06
CA SER A 208 -47.09 8.55 24.52
C SER A 208 -46.54 8.59 23.08
N SER A 209 -46.23 9.76 22.54
CA SER A 209 -45.60 9.86 21.22
C SER A 209 -44.16 9.32 21.18
N SER A 210 -43.46 9.29 22.32
CA SER A 210 -42.04 8.89 22.39
C SER A 210 -41.69 8.01 23.59
N THR A 211 -42.48 8.01 24.66
CA THR A 211 -42.19 7.19 25.86
C THR A 211 -43.16 6.04 25.98
N VAL A 212 -42.64 4.84 26.26
CA VAL A 212 -43.39 3.61 26.54
C VAL A 212 -43.20 3.25 28.01
N LEU A 213 -44.30 2.90 28.67
CA LEU A 213 -44.34 2.53 30.08
C LEU A 213 -45.17 1.25 30.25
N GLY A 214 -44.58 0.22 30.84
CA GLY A 214 -45.25 -1.03 31.18
C GLY A 214 -45.26 -1.28 32.68
N PHE A 215 -46.43 -1.56 33.24
CA PHE A 215 -46.58 -1.86 34.67
C PHE A 215 -47.77 -2.79 34.95
N SER A 216 -47.77 -3.45 36.11
CA SER A 216 -48.86 -4.32 36.56
C SER A 216 -49.58 -3.76 37.79
N PHE A 217 -50.91 -3.65 37.74
CA PHE A 217 -51.74 -3.28 38.90
C PHE A 217 -51.95 -4.43 39.90
N SER A 218 -51.74 -5.68 39.48
CA SER A 218 -51.88 -6.87 40.32
C SER A 218 -50.57 -7.28 41.02
N GLY A 219 -49.45 -6.62 40.69
CA GLY A 219 -48.13 -7.03 41.13
C GLY A 219 -47.61 -8.28 40.42
N SER A 220 -48.13 -8.57 39.22
CA SER A 220 -47.57 -9.61 38.35
C SER A 220 -46.20 -9.17 37.83
N VAL A 221 -45.36 -10.14 37.48
CA VAL A 221 -44.02 -9.91 36.92
C VAL A 221 -43.91 -10.59 35.57
N ILE A 222 -43.01 -10.09 34.72
CA ILE A 222 -42.52 -10.81 33.55
C ILE A 222 -41.41 -11.73 34.07
N GLU A 223 -41.54 -13.04 33.86
CA GLU A 223 -40.60 -14.04 34.39
C GLU A 223 -39.21 -13.84 33.78
N SER A 224 -38.15 -14.15 34.56
CA SER A 224 -36.78 -14.19 34.04
C SER A 224 -36.68 -15.07 32.79
N GLY A 225 -36.06 -14.57 31.74
CA GLY A 225 -35.96 -15.22 30.45
C GLY A 225 -35.58 -14.23 29.37
N CYS A 226 -35.75 -14.67 28.13
CA CYS A 226 -35.50 -13.90 26.92
C CYS A 226 -36.67 -14.06 25.96
N GLY A 227 -36.90 -13.04 25.12
CA GLY A 227 -37.96 -13.04 24.12
C GLY A 227 -38.43 -11.64 23.73
N VAL A 228 -39.68 -11.52 23.28
CA VAL A 228 -40.31 -10.24 22.89
C VAL A 228 -41.00 -9.62 24.09
N LEU A 229 -40.48 -8.51 24.60
CA LEU A 229 -41.05 -7.76 25.72
C LEU A 229 -42.41 -7.16 25.35
N THR A 230 -42.45 -6.42 24.24
CA THR A 230 -43.67 -5.80 23.69
C THR A 230 -43.45 -5.39 22.23
N THR A 231 -44.53 -5.21 21.48
CA THR A 231 -44.48 -4.79 20.06
C THR A 231 -45.01 -3.36 19.93
N LEU A 232 -44.28 -2.55 19.15
CA LEU A 232 -44.54 -1.14 18.90
C LEU A 232 -45.03 -0.94 17.46
N ASP A 233 -46.11 -0.18 17.31
CA ASP A 233 -46.51 0.40 16.03
C ASP A 233 -45.85 1.78 15.92
N LEU A 234 -44.92 1.93 14.97
CA LEU A 234 -44.09 3.11 14.81
C LEU A 234 -44.39 3.85 13.51
N SER A 235 -44.28 5.18 13.55
CA SER A 235 -44.26 6.05 12.37
C SER A 235 -42.93 6.79 12.30
N GLY A 236 -42.10 6.40 11.34
CA GLY A 236 -40.70 6.82 11.21
C GLY A 236 -39.74 5.65 11.42
N VAL A 237 -38.45 5.89 11.28
CA VAL A 237 -37.38 4.91 11.56
C VAL A 237 -36.83 5.22 12.95
N PRO A 238 -36.98 4.30 13.93
CA PRO A 238 -36.42 4.52 15.26
C PRO A 238 -34.89 4.43 15.21
N THR A 239 -34.21 5.29 15.95
CA THR A 239 -32.74 5.30 16.00
C THR A 239 -32.18 4.59 17.23
N GLU A 240 -32.83 4.73 18.38
CA GLU A 240 -32.37 4.09 19.62
C GLU A 240 -33.49 4.03 20.68
N LEU A 241 -33.28 3.23 21.72
CA LEU A 241 -34.03 3.30 22.98
C LEU A 241 -33.19 4.02 24.05
N SER A 242 -33.73 5.11 24.60
CA SER A 242 -33.07 5.90 25.64
C SER A 242 -33.90 5.97 26.92
N ASN A 243 -33.31 6.48 28.01
CA ASN A 243 -33.98 6.63 29.30
C ASN A 243 -34.62 5.33 29.80
N ILE A 244 -33.91 4.21 29.62
CA ILE A 244 -34.35 2.88 30.05
C ILE A 244 -34.35 2.82 31.57
N ILE A 245 -35.49 2.48 32.15
CA ILE A 245 -35.69 2.25 33.59
C ILE A 245 -36.43 0.94 33.73
N VAL A 246 -35.79 -0.04 34.35
CA VAL A 246 -36.39 -1.35 34.62
C VAL A 246 -36.37 -1.59 36.12
N SER A 247 -37.40 -2.26 36.63
CA SER A 247 -37.54 -2.56 38.05
C SER A 247 -37.84 -4.03 38.29
N ASP A 248 -37.41 -4.54 39.44
CA ASP A 248 -37.76 -5.87 39.94
C ASP A 248 -39.17 -5.88 40.58
N SER A 249 -39.59 -7.06 41.05
CA SER A 249 -40.88 -7.27 41.72
C SER A 249 -41.09 -6.45 43.02
N ALA A 250 -40.02 -5.97 43.64
CA ALA A 250 -40.03 -5.15 44.85
C ALA A 250 -39.88 -3.64 44.55
N GLY A 251 -39.74 -3.26 43.28
CA GLY A 251 -39.48 -1.88 42.85
C GLY A 251 -38.02 -1.44 42.97
N GLY A 252 -37.09 -2.37 43.17
CA GLY A 252 -35.66 -2.15 43.05
C GLY A 252 -35.27 -1.94 41.59
N SER A 253 -34.28 -1.08 41.33
CA SER A 253 -33.83 -0.80 39.95
C SER A 253 -33.02 -1.98 39.41
N LEU A 254 -33.39 -2.44 38.21
CA LEU A 254 -32.58 -3.31 37.37
C LEU A 254 -31.87 -2.46 36.32
N SER A 255 -30.58 -2.73 36.10
CA SER A 255 -29.76 -1.97 35.15
C SER A 255 -29.90 -2.59 33.77
N PHE A 256 -30.61 -1.91 32.87
CA PHE A 256 -30.75 -2.33 31.48
C PHE A 256 -30.13 -1.31 30.54
N ASN A 257 -29.49 -1.80 29.49
CA ASN A 257 -28.94 -0.98 28.42
C ASN A 257 -29.66 -1.25 27.10
N TYR A 258 -29.58 -0.31 26.17
CA TYR A 258 -29.95 -0.56 24.78
C TYR A 258 -28.78 -1.26 24.09
N TYR A 259 -29.08 -2.34 23.37
CA TYR A 259 -28.17 -2.95 22.43
C TYR A 259 -28.33 -2.17 21.12
N ASP A 260 -27.27 -1.48 20.73
CA ASP A 260 -27.22 -0.76 19.47
C ASP A 260 -26.53 -1.67 18.45
N ASP A 261 -27.28 -2.14 17.46
CA ASP A 261 -26.71 -2.83 16.30
C ASP A 261 -26.09 -1.83 15.30
N ASN A 262 -26.24 -0.52 15.52
CA ASN A 262 -25.60 0.53 14.71
C ASN A 262 -24.11 0.72 15.04
N SER A 263 -23.41 -0.38 15.29
CA SER A 263 -22.08 -0.51 14.69
C SER A 263 -22.18 -0.79 13.18
N ASN A 264 -23.37 -1.06 12.61
CA ASN A 264 -23.53 -1.21 11.15
C ASN A 264 -24.94 -0.86 10.61
N GLY A 265 -25.19 0.44 10.36
CA GLY A 265 -26.03 0.82 9.21
C GLY A 265 -27.16 1.85 9.40
N ASP A 266 -26.81 3.13 9.59
CA ASP A 266 -27.30 4.30 8.80
C ASP A 266 -26.82 5.60 9.46
N GLY A 267 -25.56 5.99 9.17
CA GLY A 267 -25.06 7.36 9.37
C GLY A 267 -24.06 7.60 10.50
N GLY A 268 -23.54 6.54 11.13
CA GLY A 268 -22.31 6.56 11.92
C GLY A 268 -21.21 5.92 11.09
N CYS A 269 -20.01 6.49 11.13
CA CYS A 269 -18.87 6.10 10.32
C CYS A 269 -18.65 4.59 10.22
N LEU A 270 -18.39 4.13 9.00
CA LEU A 270 -17.84 2.80 8.78
C LEU A 270 -16.42 2.80 9.37
N ASP A 271 -16.00 1.73 10.02
CA ASP A 271 -14.61 1.52 10.47
C ASP A 271 -14.24 0.16 9.84
N LEU A 272 -13.94 0.20 8.54
CA LEU A 272 -13.85 -1.00 7.70
C LEU A 272 -12.71 -1.93 8.13
N ASP A 273 -11.71 -1.38 8.80
CA ASP A 273 -10.49 -2.06 9.25
C ASP A 273 -10.34 -2.15 10.77
N GLU A 274 -11.38 -1.73 11.51
CA GLU A 274 -11.54 -1.88 12.96
C GLU A 274 -10.43 -1.21 13.79
N ASP A 275 -9.89 -0.08 13.32
CA ASP A 275 -8.81 0.64 14.01
C ASP A 275 -9.32 1.65 15.06
N GLY A 276 -10.65 1.84 15.13
CA GLY A 276 -11.33 2.74 16.05
C GLY A 276 -11.43 4.18 15.53
N VAL A 277 -11.02 4.43 14.29
CA VAL A 277 -11.26 5.64 13.52
C VAL A 277 -12.35 5.35 12.48
N CYS A 278 -13.07 6.41 12.17
CA CYS A 278 -14.22 6.41 11.30
C CYS A 278 -13.77 6.62 9.85
N ASP A 279 -14.01 5.72 8.89
CA ASP A 279 -13.60 5.78 7.46
C ASP A 279 -13.80 7.12 6.76
N ASP A 280 -14.85 7.88 7.13
CA ASP A 280 -15.14 9.18 6.53
C ASP A 280 -14.27 10.33 7.09
N VAL A 281 -13.56 10.07 8.18
CA VAL A 281 -12.53 10.91 8.82
C VAL A 281 -11.21 10.15 9.04
N ASP A 282 -11.11 8.91 8.56
CA ASP A 282 -9.92 8.10 8.59
C ASP A 282 -9.06 8.42 7.38
N ASP A 283 -7.83 8.84 7.66
CA ASP A 283 -6.85 9.09 6.62
C ASP A 283 -6.40 7.76 5.98
N CYS A 284 -6.68 6.62 6.63
CA CYS A 284 -6.45 5.28 6.12
C CYS A 284 -7.52 4.27 6.52
N VAL A 285 -8.39 3.94 5.57
CA VAL A 285 -9.31 2.80 5.69
C VAL A 285 -8.55 1.50 5.39
N GLY A 286 -7.96 0.86 6.40
CA GLY A 286 -7.11 -0.32 6.26
C GLY A 286 -5.91 -0.31 7.22
N PHE A 287 -5.18 -1.41 7.30
CA PHE A 287 -3.92 -1.36 8.05
C PHE A 287 -2.90 -0.49 7.32
N TYR A 288 -2.34 0.50 8.03
CA TYR A 288 -1.05 1.04 7.68
C TYR A 288 -0.03 -0.12 7.60
N ASP A 289 0.69 -0.20 6.50
CA ASP A 289 1.85 -1.09 6.43
C ASP A 289 2.96 -0.60 7.38
N GLU A 290 4.10 -1.29 7.40
CA GLU A 290 5.26 -0.92 8.24
C GLU A 290 5.81 0.49 7.93
N CYS A 291 5.26 1.18 6.92
CA CYS A 291 5.76 2.42 6.33
C CYS A 291 4.74 3.55 6.32
N GLY A 292 3.64 3.35 7.03
CA GLY A 292 2.62 4.37 7.20
C GLY A 292 1.84 4.66 5.92
N ILE A 293 1.87 3.76 4.93
CA ILE A 293 1.01 3.85 3.74
C ILE A 293 -0.22 2.99 3.96
N CYS A 294 -1.38 3.59 3.69
CA CYS A 294 -2.65 2.91 3.83
C CYS A 294 -2.83 1.77 2.82
N ASN A 295 -3.15 0.56 3.30
CA ASN A 295 -3.27 -0.65 2.48
C ASN A 295 -2.04 -0.89 1.59
N GLY A 296 -0.87 -0.47 2.06
CA GLY A 296 0.37 -0.73 1.35
C GLY A 296 0.65 -2.23 1.30
N ASP A 297 1.23 -2.68 0.18
CA ASP A 297 1.68 -4.06 0.02
C ASP A 297 3.07 -4.30 0.65
N GLY A 298 3.55 -3.35 1.47
CA GLY A 298 4.88 -3.35 2.06
C GLY A 298 6.02 -3.18 1.03
N SER A 299 5.73 -2.95 -0.26
CA SER A 299 6.77 -2.73 -1.27
C SER A 299 7.29 -1.28 -1.25
N SER A 300 6.44 -0.34 -0.85
CA SER A 300 6.79 1.07 -0.61
C SER A 300 7.69 1.28 0.61
N CYS A 301 7.79 0.26 1.46
CA CYS A 301 8.65 0.27 2.63
C CYS A 301 10.14 0.30 2.37
N ASN A 302 10.50 0.04 1.12
CA ASN A 302 11.86 0.15 0.64
C ASN A 302 12.05 1.37 -0.27
N ASP A 303 11.12 2.34 -0.28
CA ASP A 303 11.21 3.59 -1.06
C ASP A 303 11.71 4.79 -0.24
N GLU A 304 12.18 4.57 1.00
CA GLU A 304 13.13 5.51 1.61
C GLU A 304 14.42 5.42 0.80
N ALA A 305 14.66 6.44 -0.03
CA ALA A 305 15.86 6.52 -0.84
C ALA A 305 17.12 6.45 0.04
N VAL A 306 17.01 6.94 1.29
CA VAL A 306 18.11 7.05 2.25
C VAL A 306 17.64 6.91 3.71
N LEU A 307 18.09 5.88 4.42
CA LEU A 307 17.97 5.75 5.88
C LEU A 307 19.27 6.19 6.57
N ILE A 308 19.18 7.11 7.55
CA ILE A 308 20.34 7.57 8.35
C ILE A 308 20.15 7.21 9.83
N SER A 309 21.16 6.61 10.48
CA SER A 309 21.06 6.23 11.89
C SER A 309 22.41 6.22 12.64
N PHE A 310 22.36 6.06 13.98
CA PHE A 310 23.55 5.85 14.82
C PHE A 310 23.98 4.38 14.94
N GLY A 311 23.18 3.44 14.44
CA GLY A 311 23.38 2.00 14.60
C GLY A 311 23.68 1.27 13.30
N ASP A 312 24.34 0.11 13.40
CA ASP A 312 24.68 -0.74 12.25
C ASP A 312 23.45 -1.51 11.74
N LEU A 313 22.48 -0.77 11.21
CA LEU A 313 21.27 -1.32 10.58
C LEU A 313 21.53 -1.80 9.14
N GLY A 314 22.76 -2.24 8.85
CA GLY A 314 23.17 -2.67 7.51
C GLY A 314 23.26 -1.48 6.56
N GLY A 315 24.21 -0.57 6.79
CA GLY A 315 24.47 0.59 5.93
C GLY A 315 25.96 0.96 5.93
N GLN A 316 26.37 1.83 5.02
CA GLN A 316 27.74 2.35 4.99
C GLN A 316 27.93 3.46 6.04
N VAL A 317 29.16 3.63 6.54
CA VAL A 317 29.47 4.75 7.45
C VAL A 317 29.52 6.03 6.63
N LEU A 318 28.51 6.89 6.72
CA LEU A 318 28.46 8.16 6.00
C LEU A 318 29.57 9.12 6.46
N THR A 319 29.63 9.36 7.78
CA THR A 319 30.65 10.21 8.41
C THR A 319 30.79 9.88 9.89
N ILE A 320 31.90 10.29 10.51
CA ILE A 320 32.16 10.07 11.93
C ILE A 320 32.17 11.43 12.64
N LEU A 321 31.31 11.58 13.65
CA LEU A 321 31.21 12.80 14.44
C LEU A 321 32.09 12.70 15.68
N ASN A 322 32.86 13.74 15.93
CA ASN A 322 33.47 13.97 17.23
C ASN A 322 32.50 14.80 18.06
N VAL A 323 32.02 14.25 19.18
CA VAL A 323 30.95 14.85 19.97
C VAL A 323 31.25 14.89 21.46
N ASP A 324 30.74 15.91 22.13
CA ASP A 324 30.59 15.99 23.58
C ASP A 324 29.12 15.75 23.94
N TYR A 325 28.82 14.65 24.61
CA TYR A 325 27.44 14.31 25.01
C TYR A 325 26.92 15.30 26.06
N LEU A 326 25.75 15.88 25.79
CA LEU A 326 25.07 16.81 26.70
C LEU A 326 23.93 16.13 27.48
N SER A 327 23.43 15.01 26.95
CA SER A 327 22.27 14.29 27.46
C SER A 327 22.49 12.76 27.35
N ASN A 328 21.65 11.99 28.04
CA ASN A 328 21.67 10.52 27.98
C ASN A 328 20.96 9.97 26.73
N GLN A 329 20.39 10.84 25.90
CA GLN A 329 19.72 10.52 24.66
C GLN A 329 20.28 11.43 23.56
N VAL A 330 20.66 10.85 22.42
CA VAL A 330 21.11 11.59 21.24
C VAL A 330 20.21 11.22 20.06
N CYS A 331 19.65 12.22 19.39
CA CYS A 331 18.73 12.03 18.27
C CYS A 331 19.28 12.74 17.03
N LEU A 332 18.97 12.18 15.85
CA LEU A 332 19.12 12.90 14.59
C LEU A 332 17.78 13.58 14.27
N ASP A 333 17.84 14.78 13.70
CA ASP A 333 16.68 15.56 13.31
C ASP A 333 17.00 16.37 12.03
N ASP A 334 16.00 17.01 11.42
CA ASP A 334 16.15 17.85 10.22
C ASP A 334 16.99 17.21 9.10
N VAL A 335 16.79 15.91 8.86
CA VAL A 335 17.53 15.20 7.80
C VAL A 335 17.01 15.64 6.43
N ILE A 336 17.93 16.06 5.57
CA ILE A 336 17.68 16.44 4.19
C ILE A 336 18.72 15.78 3.32
N VAL A 337 18.29 15.07 2.28
CA VAL A 337 19.18 14.39 1.34
C VAL A 337 18.78 14.74 -0.09
N SER A 338 19.76 14.90 -0.97
CA SER A 338 19.53 15.29 -2.36
C SER A 338 20.20 14.33 -3.34
N GLY A 339 19.55 14.09 -4.47
CA GLY A 339 20.10 13.28 -5.55
C GLY A 339 20.91 14.10 -6.58
N PRO A 340 21.44 13.44 -7.63
CA PRO A 340 22.39 14.04 -8.57
C PRO A 340 21.86 15.25 -9.35
N SER A 341 20.55 15.39 -9.52
CA SER A 341 19.93 16.54 -10.19
C SER A 341 19.50 17.65 -9.22
N GLY A 342 19.84 17.53 -7.92
CA GLY A 342 19.46 18.47 -6.86
C GLY A 342 18.01 18.31 -6.39
N GLU A 343 17.33 17.25 -6.79
CA GLU A 343 16.05 16.81 -6.27
C GLU A 343 16.17 16.39 -4.80
N SER A 344 15.12 16.62 -4.02
CA SER A 344 15.03 16.09 -2.66
C SER A 344 14.74 14.59 -2.73
N LEU A 345 15.50 13.78 -1.99
CA LEU A 345 15.25 12.36 -1.81
C LEU A 345 14.39 12.14 -0.55
N SER A 346 13.62 11.04 -0.52
CA SER A 346 12.99 10.55 0.71
C SER A 346 14.08 10.11 1.68
N SER A 347 13.94 10.52 2.95
CA SER A 347 14.90 10.11 3.98
C SER A 347 14.27 9.81 5.34
N ALA A 348 14.64 8.67 5.92
CA ALA A 348 14.21 8.20 7.23
C ALA A 348 15.34 8.37 8.25
N VAL A 349 14.94 8.54 9.51
CA VAL A 349 15.85 8.67 10.64
C VAL A 349 15.66 7.50 11.58
N GLY A 350 16.77 6.83 11.91
CA GLY A 350 16.76 5.74 12.88
C GLY A 350 16.46 6.21 14.30
N GLN A 351 16.28 5.24 15.22
CA GLN A 351 15.98 5.53 16.61
C GLN A 351 17.09 6.33 17.31
N CYS A 352 16.71 7.13 18.30
CA CYS A 352 17.65 7.84 19.15
C CYS A 352 18.57 6.88 19.90
N LEU A 353 19.82 7.29 20.08
CA LEU A 353 20.81 6.56 20.85
C LEU A 353 20.57 6.80 22.35
N GLU A 354 20.09 5.77 23.04
CA GLU A 354 19.87 5.74 24.49
C GLU A 354 21.17 5.30 25.22
N ASP A 355 21.56 6.05 26.25
CA ASP A 355 22.74 5.81 27.10
C ASP A 355 24.02 5.48 26.28
N PRO A 356 24.53 6.44 25.48
CA PRO A 356 25.64 6.22 24.54
C PRO A 356 26.97 5.78 25.17
N GLY A 357 27.03 5.64 26.50
CA GLY A 357 28.25 5.36 27.23
C GLY A 357 29.20 6.55 27.19
N PHE A 358 29.34 7.24 28.34
CA PHE A 358 30.09 8.49 28.51
C PHE A 358 31.62 8.38 28.32
N SER A 359 32.10 7.91 27.17
CA SER A 359 33.54 7.88 26.83
C SER A 359 33.91 7.85 25.34
N GLY A 360 32.95 7.89 24.40
CA GLY A 360 33.26 7.80 22.97
C GLY A 360 33.33 9.15 22.27
N SER A 361 34.51 9.63 21.91
CA SER A 361 34.67 10.85 21.07
C SER A 361 34.38 10.61 19.59
N ASN A 362 33.93 9.44 19.16
CA ASN A 362 33.69 9.12 17.74
C ASN A 362 32.33 8.42 17.62
N LEU A 363 31.33 9.15 17.15
CA LEU A 363 29.97 8.68 16.91
C LEU A 363 29.79 8.47 15.39
N PRO A 364 29.86 7.22 14.88
CA PRO A 364 29.62 6.95 13.47
C PRO A 364 28.16 7.19 13.12
N ILE A 365 27.94 7.79 11.95
CA ILE A 365 26.63 7.94 11.32
C ILE A 365 26.58 6.95 10.17
N TYR A 366 25.60 6.06 10.21
CA TYR A 366 25.35 5.07 9.18
C TYR A 366 24.30 5.60 8.20
N MET A 367 24.50 5.30 6.91
CA MET A 367 23.57 5.58 5.84
C MET A 367 23.34 4.31 5.02
N ASN A 368 22.09 3.92 4.85
CA ASN A 368 21.67 2.91 3.90
C ASN A 368 20.86 3.61 2.82
N ASN A 369 21.37 3.66 1.60
CA ASN A 369 20.75 4.33 0.48
C ASN A 369 20.60 3.36 -0.69
N ASN A 370 19.45 3.36 -1.36
CA ASN A 370 19.24 2.53 -2.55
C ASN A 370 19.45 3.31 -3.87
N VAL A 371 19.68 4.62 -3.77
CA VAL A 371 19.96 5.55 -4.87
C VAL A 371 21.19 6.40 -4.56
N GLU A 372 21.75 7.04 -5.58
CA GLU A 372 22.88 7.95 -5.44
C GLU A 372 22.53 9.20 -4.61
N VAL A 373 23.43 9.58 -3.70
CA VAL A 373 23.30 10.76 -2.84
C VAL A 373 24.32 11.83 -3.24
N ALA A 374 23.87 13.01 -3.67
CA ALA A 374 24.72 14.13 -4.07
C ALA A 374 24.95 15.17 -2.96
N GLY A 375 24.15 15.13 -1.89
CA GLY A 375 24.24 16.06 -0.78
C GLY A 375 23.41 15.61 0.41
N PHE A 376 23.85 15.94 1.62
CA PHE A 376 23.14 15.63 2.84
C PHE A 376 23.28 16.74 3.89
N GLN A 377 22.26 16.88 4.73
CA GLN A 377 22.25 17.70 5.92
C GLN A 377 21.51 16.96 7.04
N PHE A 378 21.97 17.09 8.27
CA PHE A 378 21.22 16.65 9.45
C PHE A 378 21.60 17.46 10.69
N SER A 379 20.67 17.53 11.64
CA SER A 379 20.85 18.08 12.98
C SER A 379 21.07 16.94 13.99
N VAL A 380 21.86 17.21 15.03
CA VAL A 380 22.06 16.29 16.16
C VAL A 380 21.56 17.00 17.42
N ASP A 381 20.59 16.37 18.10
CA ASP A 381 20.13 16.79 19.43
C ASP A 381 20.74 15.90 20.52
N GLY A 382 20.96 16.47 21.71
CA GLY A 382 21.52 15.75 22.86
C GLY A 382 23.06 15.62 22.88
N ALA A 383 23.77 16.09 21.85
CA ALA A 383 25.23 16.14 21.79
C ALA A 383 25.74 17.42 21.10
N GLN A 384 26.90 17.92 21.54
CA GLN A 384 27.60 19.01 20.87
C GLN A 384 28.65 18.44 19.90
N ILE A 385 28.56 18.82 18.63
CA ILE A 385 29.53 18.41 17.60
C ILE A 385 30.79 19.28 17.69
N LEU A 386 31.95 18.63 17.70
CA LEU A 386 33.30 19.20 17.69
C LEU A 386 33.91 19.15 16.30
N SER A 387 33.70 18.05 15.57
CA SER A 387 34.08 17.90 14.15
C SER A 387 33.30 16.76 13.49
N ALA A 388 33.25 16.74 12.16
CA ALA A 388 32.70 15.64 11.36
C ALA A 388 33.67 15.33 10.22
N SER A 389 34.06 14.08 10.05
CA SER A 389 35.00 13.62 9.01
C SER A 389 34.99 12.10 8.84
N GLY A 390 35.51 11.61 7.74
CA GLY A 390 35.63 10.19 7.40
C GLY A 390 34.36 9.62 6.77
N GLY A 391 34.36 8.31 6.57
CA GLY A 391 33.24 7.57 5.97
C GLY A 391 33.17 7.70 4.44
N SER A 392 32.04 7.26 3.89
CA SER A 392 31.73 7.31 2.45
C SER A 392 31.67 8.73 1.91
N ALA A 393 31.37 9.73 2.74
CA ALA A 393 31.43 11.14 2.34
C ALA A 393 32.87 11.54 1.96
N ASP A 394 33.84 11.32 2.84
CA ASP A 394 35.24 11.66 2.55
C ASP A 394 35.81 10.79 1.41
N ALA A 395 35.41 9.51 1.32
CA ALA A 395 35.85 8.60 0.25
C ALA A 395 35.41 9.07 -1.15
N ASN A 396 34.16 9.54 -1.26
CA ASN A 396 33.59 10.06 -2.52
C ASN A 396 33.88 11.56 -2.74
N GLY A 397 34.83 12.14 -1.99
CA GLY A 397 35.29 13.52 -2.20
C GLY A 397 34.32 14.61 -1.75
N PHE A 398 33.40 14.31 -0.84
CA PHE A 398 32.50 15.32 -0.27
C PHE A 398 33.25 16.24 0.70
N GLN A 399 32.82 17.50 0.72
CA GLN A 399 33.23 18.45 1.75
C GLN A 399 32.22 18.42 2.89
N VAL A 400 32.60 17.81 4.01
CA VAL A 400 31.78 17.78 5.22
C VAL A 400 32.12 18.98 6.10
N SER A 401 31.10 19.80 6.39
CA SER A 401 31.17 20.92 7.32
C SER A 401 30.26 20.66 8.50
N SER A 402 30.72 20.97 9.72
CA SER A 402 29.93 20.83 10.94
C SER A 402 29.94 22.12 11.75
N SER A 403 28.80 22.39 12.38
CA SER A 403 28.63 23.38 13.45
C SER A 403 28.51 22.65 14.79
N SER A 404 28.01 23.30 15.85
CA SER A 404 27.78 22.63 17.13
C SER A 404 26.63 21.61 17.12
N SER A 405 25.73 21.68 16.13
CA SER A 405 24.52 20.85 16.08
C SER A 405 24.10 20.43 14.67
N ILE A 406 24.66 21.00 13.60
CA ILE A 406 24.30 20.68 12.21
C ILE A 406 25.53 20.17 11.48
N VAL A 407 25.35 19.14 10.66
CA VAL A 407 26.32 18.64 9.69
C VAL A 407 25.77 18.82 8.28
N LEU A 408 26.63 19.26 7.36
CA LEU A 408 26.34 19.46 5.95
C LEU A 408 27.45 18.82 5.11
N GLY A 409 27.10 17.98 4.15
CA GLY A 409 28.03 17.39 3.19
C GLY A 409 27.58 17.63 1.76
N PHE A 410 28.48 18.12 0.91
CA PHE A 410 28.24 18.28 -0.52
C PHE A 410 29.53 18.14 -1.33
N SER A 411 29.41 17.82 -2.62
CA SER A 411 30.53 17.83 -3.56
C SER A 411 30.54 19.10 -4.43
N LEU A 412 31.72 19.73 -4.58
CA LEU A 412 31.90 20.85 -5.54
C LEU A 412 32.15 20.36 -6.97
N THR A 413 32.54 19.09 -7.14
CA THR A 413 32.83 18.46 -8.43
C THR A 413 31.61 17.76 -9.02
N GLY A 414 30.52 17.62 -8.25
CA GLY A 414 29.31 16.89 -8.65
C GLY A 414 29.40 15.38 -8.41
N SER A 415 30.38 14.92 -7.63
CA SER A 415 30.49 13.52 -7.21
C SER A 415 29.29 13.12 -6.33
N THR A 416 28.88 11.87 -6.43
CA THR A 416 27.76 11.26 -5.68
C THR A 416 28.29 10.16 -4.76
N ILE A 417 27.53 9.82 -3.73
CA ILE A 417 27.74 8.62 -2.91
C ILE A 417 26.85 7.52 -3.52
N PRO A 418 27.41 6.37 -3.93
CA PRO A 418 26.66 5.29 -4.57
C PRO A 418 25.68 4.60 -3.60
N PRO A 419 24.67 3.88 -4.12
CA PRO A 419 23.80 3.00 -3.33
C PRO A 419 24.60 2.04 -2.44
N TYR A 420 24.12 1.82 -1.23
CA TYR A 420 24.63 0.81 -0.32
C TYR A 420 24.24 -0.59 -0.81
N ASP A 421 25.23 -1.45 -1.01
CA ASP A 421 25.03 -2.87 -1.28
C ASP A 421 25.52 -3.73 -0.10
N SER A 422 24.59 -4.47 0.48
CA SER A 422 24.83 -5.38 1.62
C SER A 422 25.47 -6.71 1.23
N ASP A 423 25.50 -7.08 -0.06
CA ASP A 423 26.02 -8.36 -0.58
C ASP A 423 27.28 -8.16 -1.45
N CYS A 424 27.97 -7.04 -1.24
CA CYS A 424 29.23 -6.63 -1.86
C CYS A 424 30.38 -7.61 -1.58
N SER A 425 30.25 -8.81 -2.12
CA SER A 425 31.15 -9.93 -1.91
C SER A 425 32.39 -9.83 -2.78
N ASN A 426 32.37 -8.94 -3.79
CA ASN A 426 33.51 -8.50 -4.57
C ASN A 426 33.37 -7.00 -4.90
N ASP A 427 34.29 -6.21 -4.36
CA ASP A 427 34.64 -4.85 -4.75
C ASP A 427 36.16 -4.95 -5.02
N VAL A 428 36.51 -5.17 -6.28
CA VAL A 428 37.87 -5.60 -6.67
C VAL A 428 38.88 -4.45 -6.65
N ASP A 429 38.43 -3.22 -6.89
CA ASP A 429 39.26 -2.02 -6.91
C ASP A 429 39.17 -1.17 -5.63
N GLU A 430 38.28 -1.56 -4.70
CA GLU A 430 38.06 -0.92 -3.41
C GLU A 430 37.58 0.54 -3.54
N ASP A 431 36.83 0.86 -4.60
CA ASP A 431 36.30 2.21 -4.84
C ASP A 431 34.98 2.48 -4.08
N GLY A 432 34.40 1.44 -3.48
CA GLY A 432 33.17 1.51 -2.69
C GLY A 432 31.90 1.29 -3.50
N ILE A 433 32.02 0.90 -4.78
CA ILE A 433 30.95 0.38 -5.63
C ILE A 433 31.20 -1.11 -5.85
N CYS A 434 30.15 -1.92 -5.80
CA CYS A 434 30.30 -3.37 -5.94
C CYS A 434 30.39 -3.78 -7.40
N ASP A 435 31.26 -4.75 -7.73
CA ASP A 435 31.59 -5.16 -9.11
C ASP A 435 30.36 -5.49 -10.00
N ASP A 436 29.22 -5.87 -9.41
CA ASP A 436 27.99 -6.25 -10.11
C ASP A 436 27.08 -5.06 -10.47
N ILE A 437 27.28 -3.92 -9.82
CA ILE A 437 26.63 -2.64 -10.09
C ILE A 437 27.62 -1.56 -10.57
N ASP A 438 28.92 -1.84 -10.49
CA ASP A 438 29.99 -1.00 -10.98
C ASP A 438 30.17 -1.14 -12.50
N ASP A 439 29.89 -0.04 -13.21
CA ASP A 439 30.11 0.06 -14.66
C ASP A 439 31.60 0.03 -15.03
N CYS A 440 32.51 0.22 -14.06
CA CYS A 440 33.95 0.22 -14.24
C CYS A 440 34.76 -0.39 -13.09
N ILE A 441 34.94 -1.72 -13.13
CA ILE A 441 35.88 -2.42 -12.24
C ILE A 441 37.34 -1.98 -12.55
N GLY A 442 37.85 -0.97 -11.85
CA GLY A 442 39.19 -0.39 -11.90
C GLY A 442 39.22 1.11 -11.63
N PHE A 443 39.82 1.88 -12.54
CA PHE A 443 39.79 3.34 -12.47
C PHE A 443 39.43 3.92 -13.83
N TYR A 444 38.57 4.93 -13.86
CA TYR A 444 38.42 5.78 -15.03
C TYR A 444 39.70 6.59 -15.26
N ASP A 445 40.14 6.65 -16.52
CA ASP A 445 41.19 7.57 -16.92
C ASP A 445 40.66 9.01 -17.10
N GLU A 446 41.53 9.96 -17.44
CA GLU A 446 41.15 11.36 -17.67
C GLU A 446 40.20 11.55 -18.88
N CYS A 447 39.91 10.48 -19.62
CA CYS A 447 38.98 10.42 -20.73
C CYS A 447 37.64 9.77 -20.38
N GLY A 448 37.45 9.39 -19.12
CA GLY A 448 36.25 8.69 -18.67
C GLY A 448 36.14 7.28 -19.25
N VAL A 449 37.26 6.68 -19.66
CA VAL A 449 37.31 5.29 -20.15
C VAL A 449 37.77 4.39 -19.01
N CYS A 450 36.99 3.35 -18.75
CA CYS A 450 37.31 2.39 -17.71
C CYS A 450 38.61 1.62 -18.01
N ASN A 451 39.56 1.62 -17.07
CA ASN A 451 40.90 1.05 -17.23
C ASN A 451 41.59 1.51 -18.51
N GLY A 452 41.31 2.75 -18.93
CA GLY A 452 41.92 3.32 -20.12
C GLY A 452 43.42 3.59 -19.93
N GLU A 453 44.13 3.72 -21.05
CA GLU A 453 45.56 4.06 -21.04
C GLU A 453 45.79 5.56 -20.76
N GLY A 454 44.72 6.35 -20.58
CA GLY A 454 44.75 7.80 -20.46
C GLY A 454 45.12 8.48 -21.78
N ILE A 455 45.40 9.78 -21.69
CA ILE A 455 45.91 10.54 -22.82
C ILE A 455 47.39 10.20 -22.99
N SER A 456 47.75 9.58 -24.13
CA SER A 456 49.16 9.35 -24.50
C SER A 456 49.93 10.68 -24.56
N ASP A 457 51.22 10.67 -24.23
CA ASP A 457 52.14 11.83 -24.22
C ASP A 457 52.14 12.65 -25.53
N GLU A 458 51.67 12.07 -26.64
CA GLU A 458 51.60 12.71 -27.96
C GLU A 458 50.30 13.49 -28.19
N TYR A 459 49.27 13.27 -27.37
CA TYR A 459 47.94 13.88 -27.52
C TYR A 459 47.66 14.87 -26.38
N CYS A 460 46.76 15.81 -26.63
CA CYS A 460 46.34 16.83 -25.67
C CYS A 460 44.89 16.70 -25.22
N ASP A 461 44.13 15.79 -25.83
CA ASP A 461 42.78 15.43 -25.43
C ASP A 461 42.46 13.97 -25.80
N CYS A 462 41.26 13.54 -25.42
CA CYS A 462 40.75 12.20 -25.58
C CYS A 462 40.28 11.86 -27.00
N ASP A 463 40.15 12.88 -27.85
CA ASP A 463 39.83 12.71 -29.27
C ASP A 463 41.10 12.41 -30.10
N GLY A 464 42.27 12.36 -29.45
CA GLY A 464 43.56 12.12 -30.10
C GLY A 464 44.07 13.35 -30.85
N ASN A 465 43.67 14.56 -30.43
CA ASN A 465 44.20 15.78 -31.00
C ASN A 465 45.61 16.05 -30.47
N ILE A 466 46.41 16.73 -31.28
CA ILE A 466 47.78 17.13 -30.93
C ILE A 466 47.81 18.63 -30.66
N LEU A 467 48.78 19.07 -29.85
CA LEU A 467 49.06 20.48 -29.68
C LEU A 467 49.60 21.05 -31.00
N ASP A 468 49.06 22.20 -31.41
CA ASP A 468 49.67 22.99 -32.47
C ASP A 468 50.94 23.71 -31.98
N GLU A 469 51.62 24.44 -32.86
CA GLU A 469 52.81 25.24 -32.53
C GLU A 469 52.55 26.34 -31.47
N CYS A 470 51.27 26.59 -31.16
CA CYS A 470 50.80 27.54 -30.17
C CYS A 470 50.42 26.92 -28.83
N GLY A 471 50.58 25.59 -28.69
CA GLY A 471 50.20 24.88 -27.48
C GLY A 471 48.69 24.81 -27.28
N ILE A 472 47.91 24.99 -28.34
CA ILE A 472 46.45 24.85 -28.31
C ILE A 472 46.09 23.48 -28.86
N CYS A 473 45.28 22.74 -28.11
CA CYS A 473 44.82 21.43 -28.52
C CYS A 473 43.84 21.54 -29.70
N ASN A 474 44.07 20.77 -30.77
CA ASN A 474 43.30 20.86 -32.02
C ASN A 474 43.26 22.29 -32.62
N GLY A 475 44.30 23.07 -32.36
CA GLY A 475 44.41 24.43 -32.87
C GLY A 475 44.76 24.46 -34.36
N GLY A 476 44.46 25.59 -35.00
CA GLY A 476 44.77 25.82 -36.41
C GLY A 476 46.25 26.17 -36.68
N GLY A 477 47.08 26.22 -35.64
CA GLY A 477 48.46 26.71 -35.71
C GLY A 477 48.55 28.21 -35.95
N ILE A 478 49.75 28.66 -36.31
CA ILE A 478 50.01 30.04 -36.73
C ILE A 478 49.40 30.26 -38.12
N GLN A 479 48.56 31.29 -38.28
CA GLN A 479 47.91 31.58 -39.56
C GLN A 479 48.92 32.09 -40.60
N ASP A 480 48.59 31.92 -41.88
CA ASP A 480 49.45 32.32 -42.98
C ASP A 480 49.63 33.85 -43.01
N GLY A 481 50.83 34.33 -42.70
CA GLY A 481 51.18 35.75 -42.55
C GLY A 481 51.50 36.18 -41.12
N ASP A 482 51.15 35.38 -40.13
CA ASP A 482 51.49 35.61 -38.73
C ASP A 482 52.83 34.94 -38.40
N CYS A 483 53.55 35.48 -37.42
CA CYS A 483 54.85 34.99 -36.97
C CYS A 483 54.84 34.46 -35.53
N ASP A 484 53.74 34.67 -34.81
CA ASP A 484 53.49 34.07 -33.50
C ASP A 484 51.99 33.79 -33.28
N CYS A 485 51.70 33.18 -32.14
CA CYS A 485 50.36 32.76 -31.74
C CYS A 485 49.44 33.90 -31.28
N ASN A 486 49.97 35.11 -31.18
CA ASN A 486 49.19 36.31 -30.86
C ASN A 486 48.70 37.02 -32.13
N GLY A 487 49.01 36.48 -33.31
CA GLY A 487 48.67 37.08 -34.60
C GLY A 487 49.55 38.28 -34.93
N ASN A 488 50.77 38.34 -34.39
CA ASN A 488 51.72 39.37 -34.78
C ASN A 488 52.27 39.06 -36.18
N VAL A 489 52.65 40.09 -36.92
CA VAL A 489 53.28 39.97 -38.25
C VAL A 489 54.75 40.39 -38.14
N GLU A 490 55.63 39.82 -38.95
CA GLU A 490 57.02 40.26 -39.02
C GLU A 490 57.12 41.71 -39.47
N ASP A 491 57.92 42.49 -38.75
CA ASP A 491 58.34 43.81 -39.22
C ASP A 491 59.31 43.68 -40.40
N CYS A 492 59.69 44.79 -41.03
CA CYS A 492 60.57 44.72 -42.19
C CYS A 492 62.02 44.24 -41.90
N ASN A 493 62.38 44.05 -40.62
CA ASN A 493 63.64 43.45 -40.18
C ASN A 493 63.48 41.95 -39.87
N GLY A 494 62.29 41.37 -40.06
CA GLY A 494 61.99 39.98 -39.73
C GLY A 494 61.79 39.76 -38.23
N ILE A 495 61.52 40.81 -37.45
CA ILE A 495 61.22 40.69 -36.02
C ILE A 495 59.72 40.57 -35.85
N CYS A 496 59.27 39.46 -35.26
CA CYS A 496 57.87 39.23 -34.99
C CYS A 496 57.30 40.26 -34.00
N GLY A 497 56.23 40.97 -34.39
CA GLY A 497 55.63 42.03 -33.57
C GLY A 497 56.50 43.28 -33.41
N GLY A 498 57.49 43.47 -34.29
CA GLY A 498 58.33 44.66 -34.30
C GLY A 498 57.65 45.90 -34.91
N ASP A 499 58.14 47.08 -34.55
CA ASP A 499 57.61 48.36 -35.04
C ASP A 499 58.37 48.90 -36.27
N ALA A 500 59.32 48.14 -36.84
CA ALA A 500 60.13 48.62 -37.95
C ALA A 500 59.30 48.70 -39.24
N VAL A 501 59.27 49.89 -39.85
CA VAL A 501 58.57 50.14 -41.12
C VAL A 501 59.58 50.47 -42.21
N VAL A 502 59.27 50.07 -43.45
CA VAL A 502 60.06 50.43 -44.63
C VAL A 502 59.90 51.93 -44.90
N ASP A 503 61.02 52.64 -45.00
CA ASP A 503 61.02 54.06 -45.36
C ASP A 503 60.72 54.30 -46.86
N GLU A 504 60.61 55.56 -47.29
CA GLU A 504 60.33 55.89 -48.69
C GLU A 504 61.44 55.44 -49.67
N CYS A 505 62.61 55.03 -49.17
CA CYS A 505 63.75 54.56 -49.94
C CYS A 505 63.75 53.03 -50.09
N GLY A 506 62.79 52.33 -49.49
CA GLY A 506 62.74 50.87 -49.47
C GLY A 506 63.64 50.23 -48.41
N VAL A 507 64.16 50.99 -47.44
CA VAL A 507 65.03 50.48 -46.37
C VAL A 507 64.24 50.32 -45.08
N CYS A 508 64.34 49.15 -44.44
CA CYS A 508 63.69 48.91 -43.17
C CYS A 508 64.28 49.76 -42.03
N ALA A 509 63.42 50.41 -41.23
CA ALA A 509 63.83 51.34 -40.16
C ALA A 509 64.80 52.43 -40.63
N GLY A 510 64.76 52.79 -41.91
CA GLY A 510 65.61 53.82 -42.48
C GLY A 510 65.22 55.22 -42.00
N ASP A 511 66.19 56.14 -42.03
CA ASP A 511 66.00 57.56 -41.70
C ASP A 511 65.75 58.42 -42.95
N GLY A 512 65.48 57.80 -44.11
CA GLY A 512 65.25 58.47 -45.39
C GLY A 512 66.52 59.03 -46.06
N SER A 513 67.72 58.81 -45.49
CA SER A 513 68.98 59.38 -46.02
C SER A 513 69.54 58.63 -47.23
N SER A 514 69.12 57.38 -47.45
CA SER A 514 69.58 56.50 -48.54
C SER A 514 68.92 56.80 -49.89
N CYS A 515 67.82 57.58 -49.91
CA CYS A 515 67.12 58.04 -51.12
C CYS A 515 67.97 58.93 -52.04
N ASN A 516 69.14 59.36 -51.58
CA ASN A 516 70.01 60.27 -52.32
C ASN A 516 71.16 59.52 -52.99
N ILE A 517 70.85 58.79 -54.06
CA ILE A 517 71.83 58.54 -55.12
C ILE A 517 71.52 59.52 -56.27
N PRO A 518 72.40 60.51 -56.53
CA PRO A 518 72.23 61.42 -57.68
C PRO A 518 72.41 60.66 -59.02
N PRO A 519 71.76 61.12 -60.10
CA PRO A 519 71.72 60.41 -61.38
C PRO A 519 73.01 60.65 -62.18
N GLU A 520 73.83 59.62 -62.34
CA GLU A 520 74.89 59.53 -63.35
C GLU A 520 74.86 58.07 -63.81
N GLY A 521 74.37 57.68 -64.98
CA GLY A 521 74.73 58.18 -66.30
C GLY A 521 74.66 56.96 -67.22
N PHE A 522 73.73 57.02 -68.17
CA PHE A 522 73.52 56.01 -69.21
C PHE A 522 74.84 55.62 -69.90
N ALA A 523 75.15 54.32 -69.92
CA ALA A 523 76.02 53.73 -70.93
C ALA A 523 75.29 52.56 -71.58
N PHE A 524 74.79 52.81 -72.78
CA PHE A 524 74.35 51.79 -73.73
C PHE A 524 75.43 50.72 -73.90
N ASN A 525 75.08 49.45 -73.73
CA ASN A 525 75.60 48.46 -74.65
C ASN A 525 74.52 47.44 -75.07
N SER A 526 74.40 47.39 -76.38
CA SER A 526 73.59 46.53 -77.19
C SER A 526 73.84 45.03 -76.97
N SER A 527 72.83 44.26 -77.38
CA SER A 527 72.93 42.92 -77.94
C SER A 527 72.93 41.75 -76.95
N ILE A 528 71.83 40.97 -76.99
CA ILE A 528 71.73 39.53 -77.32
C ILE A 528 70.32 39.09 -76.86
N LYS A 529 69.34 39.01 -77.76
CA LYS A 529 68.89 37.79 -78.47
C LYS A 529 68.46 36.64 -77.55
N GLN A 530 67.16 36.32 -77.67
CA GLN A 530 66.52 35.01 -77.59
C GLN A 530 66.59 34.24 -76.26
N ALA A 531 65.42 34.06 -75.65
CA ALA A 531 64.84 32.72 -75.44
C ALA A 531 63.31 32.86 -75.43
#